data_AF-A0AAD7RZK5-F1
#
_entry.id   AF-A0AAD7RZK5-F1
#
_cell.length_a   1.000
_cell.length_b   1.000
_cell.length_c   1.000
_cell.angle_alpha   90.00
_cell.angle_beta   90.00
_cell.angle_gamma   90.00
#
_symmetry.space_group_name_H-M   'P 1'
#
loop_
_entity.id
_entity.type
_entity.pdbx_description
1 polymer ?
#
loop_
_entity_poly.entity_id
_entity_poly.type
_entity_poly.pdbx_seq_one_letter_code
_entity_poly.pdbx_strand_id
1 'polypeptide(L)'
;MGRQSLMIAAILCVMISQGFCSGVFELKLQEFLNKKGVMGNTNCCRGGTAPGFQQCQCKTFFRICLKHYQANVSPEPPCTYGGTVTPVLGSNSFTIPETTDSSFTNPIKFTFGFTWPGTFSLIIEALHTDTTDDLSTENPERLISRVTTQRHLTVGDEWSQDLQTGGRTELKYAYRFVCDEHYYGDGCSVFCRPRDDAFGHFTCGERGEIVCNSGWKGHYCTEPICLPGCDENHGFCERPGECKCRVGFSGRYCDDCIRYPGCLHGTCQQPWQCTCQEGWGGLFCNQDLNYCTHHKPCMNGATCTNTGQGSYTCSCRPGFTGASCEIEVNECSDSPCRNGGSCTDLENTYSCMCPPGFYGNNCELSAMTCADGPCFNGGRCADNPEGGYYCQCPMGYAGFNCEKKIDHCSSNPCSNGAQCLDLANSYLCQCPEGFTGAQCDANIDECSAYPCQNGGTCQDGINGYTCTCPPGYVGKNCSTPVSKCEHNPCHNGATCHERSRRYVCACVPGYGGLNCQFLLPEHPKGQLVIDSSDNRYMEGQESGGFPGRQRVLGSFWCCFSSWAVPCWWSTSG
;
A
#
# COMPACT_ATOMS: atom_id res chain seq x y z
N MET A 1 -28.00 -25.18 31.55
CA MET A 1 -29.26 -24.40 31.53
C MET A 1 -29.07 -23.22 30.56
N GLY A 2 -30.15 -22.64 30.01
CA GLY A 2 -30.05 -21.43 29.18
C GLY A 2 -29.97 -21.63 27.66
N ARG A 3 -30.96 -22.30 27.04
CA ARG A 3 -31.12 -22.31 25.56
C ARG A 3 -32.58 -22.49 25.08
N GLN A 4 -33.52 -21.75 25.68
CA GLN A 4 -34.97 -21.83 25.35
C GLN A 4 -35.66 -20.46 25.11
N SER A 5 -34.97 -19.33 25.25
CA SER A 5 -35.60 -18.00 25.33
C SER A 5 -35.65 -17.20 24.02
N LEU A 6 -35.35 -17.81 22.86
CA LEU A 6 -35.29 -17.11 21.56
C LEU A 6 -36.35 -17.54 20.54
N MET A 7 -37.12 -18.61 20.80
CA MET A 7 -38.16 -19.10 19.87
C MET A 7 -39.54 -18.44 20.02
N ILE A 8 -39.71 -17.52 20.97
CA ILE A 8 -41.03 -16.91 21.26
C ILE A 8 -41.24 -15.59 20.50
N ALA A 9 -40.17 -14.85 20.19
CA ALA A 9 -40.26 -13.60 19.42
C ALA A 9 -40.66 -13.82 17.94
N ALA A 10 -40.29 -14.95 17.35
CA ALA A 10 -40.54 -15.24 15.94
C ALA A 10 -42.01 -15.53 15.61
N ILE A 11 -42.81 -15.96 16.59
CA ILE A 11 -44.19 -16.44 16.36
C ILE A 11 -45.20 -15.27 16.32
N LEU A 12 -44.86 -14.11 16.88
CA LEU A 12 -45.72 -12.92 16.90
C LEU A 12 -45.63 -12.04 15.63
N CYS A 13 -44.62 -12.21 14.77
CA CYS A 13 -44.51 -11.48 13.50
C CYS A 13 -45.14 -12.20 12.30
N VAL A 14 -45.51 -13.48 12.40
CA VAL A 14 -46.02 -14.28 11.27
C VAL A 14 -47.54 -14.12 11.05
N MET A 15 -48.24 -13.42 11.95
CA MET A 15 -49.70 -13.20 11.89
C MET A 15 -50.12 -11.82 11.35
N ILE A 16 -49.18 -11.02 10.82
CA ILE A 16 -49.46 -9.73 10.17
C ILE A 16 -48.89 -9.68 8.74
N SER A 17 -48.98 -10.81 8.03
CA SER A 17 -48.94 -10.86 6.56
C SER A 17 -50.34 -11.00 5.96
N GLN A 18 -51.37 -10.48 6.65
CA GLN A 18 -52.57 -10.04 5.94
C GLN A 18 -52.11 -8.97 4.95
N GLY A 19 -52.32 -9.22 3.65
CA GLY A 19 -52.06 -8.20 2.64
C GLY A 19 -52.94 -7.01 2.93
N PHE A 20 -52.38 -5.95 3.51
CA PHE A 20 -53.06 -4.67 3.62
C PHE A 20 -53.45 -4.28 2.20
N CYS A 21 -54.75 -4.14 1.95
CA CYS A 21 -55.29 -3.66 0.68
C CYS A 21 -55.98 -2.34 1.01
N SER A 22 -55.70 -1.28 0.27
CA SER A 22 -56.17 0.06 0.64
C SER A 22 -56.72 0.80 -0.58
N GLY A 23 -57.95 1.27 -0.44
CA GLY A 23 -58.63 2.05 -1.45
C GLY A 23 -59.95 2.62 -0.95
N VAL A 24 -60.54 3.48 -1.78
CA VAL A 24 -61.72 4.28 -1.41
C VAL A 24 -62.81 4.11 -2.45
N PHE A 25 -63.98 3.67 -2.00
CA PHE A 25 -65.23 3.81 -2.77
C PHE A 25 -65.73 5.24 -2.58
N GLU A 26 -65.77 6.01 -3.66
CA GLU A 26 -66.28 7.38 -3.66
C GLU A 26 -67.69 7.43 -4.28
N LEU A 27 -68.64 8.08 -3.60
CA LEU A 27 -70.02 8.29 -4.06
C LEU A 27 -70.33 9.78 -4.13
N LYS A 28 -70.48 10.32 -5.34
CA LYS A 28 -70.90 11.69 -5.59
C LYS A 28 -72.40 11.74 -5.87
N LEU A 29 -73.16 12.33 -4.95
CA LEU A 29 -74.59 12.61 -5.19
C LEU A 29 -74.69 13.91 -6.01
N GLN A 30 -75.46 13.93 -7.09
CA GLN A 30 -75.49 15.07 -8.02
C GLN A 30 -76.81 15.84 -7.99
N GLU A 31 -77.94 15.15 -8.09
CA GLU A 31 -79.26 15.76 -8.24
C GLU A 31 -80.35 14.83 -7.70
N PHE A 32 -81.33 15.39 -7.00
CA PHE A 32 -82.52 14.68 -6.56
C PHE A 32 -83.78 15.44 -6.98
N LEU A 33 -84.65 14.80 -7.75
CA LEU A 33 -85.91 15.37 -8.22
C LEU A 33 -87.08 14.64 -7.56
N ASN A 34 -87.88 15.35 -6.76
CA ASN A 34 -89.12 14.82 -6.19
C ASN A 34 -90.35 15.32 -6.97
N LYS A 35 -90.82 14.49 -7.91
CA LYS A 35 -92.01 14.72 -8.74
C LYS A 35 -93.30 14.19 -8.10
N LYS A 36 -93.29 13.80 -6.82
CA LYS A 36 -94.50 13.34 -6.10
C LYS A 36 -95.54 14.46 -5.95
N GLY A 37 -95.10 15.70 -5.73
CA GLY A 37 -95.96 16.87 -5.52
C GLY A 37 -96.67 16.87 -4.16
N VAL A 38 -97.46 17.92 -3.90
CA VAL A 38 -98.07 18.16 -2.56
C VAL A 38 -98.91 16.97 -2.09
N MET A 39 -99.73 16.36 -2.95
CA MET A 39 -100.56 15.20 -2.61
C MET A 39 -99.79 13.87 -2.52
N GLY A 40 -98.56 13.79 -3.05
CA GLY A 40 -97.72 12.60 -2.97
C GLY A 40 -96.66 12.65 -1.86
N ASN A 41 -96.46 13.81 -1.23
CA ASN A 41 -95.50 14.06 -0.15
C ASN A 41 -96.14 13.86 1.24
N THR A 42 -97.10 12.94 1.39
CA THR A 42 -97.75 12.61 2.68
C THR A 42 -96.74 12.33 3.80
N ASN A 43 -95.66 11.63 3.45
CA ASN A 43 -94.54 11.25 4.32
C ASN A 43 -93.69 12.46 4.78
N CYS A 44 -93.96 13.64 4.22
CA CYS A 44 -93.35 14.93 4.57
C CYS A 44 -94.38 15.94 5.10
N CYS A 45 -95.59 15.48 5.43
CA CYS A 45 -96.65 16.28 6.05
C CYS A 45 -96.73 15.90 7.55
N ARG A 46 -96.84 16.91 8.41
CA ARG A 46 -96.81 16.73 9.87
C ARG A 46 -98.09 16.06 10.38
N GLY A 47 -98.02 14.75 10.61
CA GLY A 47 -99.14 13.93 11.08
C GLY A 47 -100.15 13.59 9.97
N GLY A 48 -100.67 12.37 10.00
CA GLY A 48 -101.73 11.95 9.09
C GLY A 48 -102.99 12.80 9.27
N THR A 49 -103.54 13.29 8.16
CA THR A 49 -104.78 14.09 8.05
C THR A 49 -104.79 15.45 8.79
N ALA A 50 -104.51 16.52 8.03
CA ALA A 50 -104.87 17.89 8.37
C ALA A 50 -105.62 18.53 7.17
N PRO A 51 -106.82 19.13 7.36
CA PRO A 51 -107.63 19.62 6.25
C PRO A 51 -107.23 21.05 5.81
N GLY A 52 -106.28 21.14 4.87
CA GLY A 52 -105.91 22.42 4.24
C GLY A 52 -104.80 22.26 3.21
N PHE A 53 -104.68 23.23 2.29
CA PHE A 53 -103.63 23.27 1.25
C PHE A 53 -102.26 23.68 1.82
N GLN A 54 -101.73 22.92 2.77
CA GLN A 54 -100.40 23.16 3.33
C GLN A 54 -99.32 22.53 2.45
N GLN A 55 -98.37 23.34 2.00
CA GLN A 55 -97.39 22.97 0.97
C GLN A 55 -96.25 22.14 1.58
N CYS A 56 -96.45 20.83 1.78
CA CYS A 56 -95.48 19.94 2.43
C CYS A 56 -94.12 19.94 1.71
N GLN A 57 -93.10 20.48 2.37
CA GLN A 57 -91.72 20.54 1.90
C GLN A 57 -90.92 19.38 2.52
N CYS A 58 -90.56 18.39 1.71
CA CYS A 58 -89.62 17.36 2.13
C CYS A 58 -88.23 17.99 2.32
N LYS A 59 -87.86 18.36 3.56
CA LYS A 59 -86.46 18.50 3.97
C LYS A 59 -85.80 17.14 3.79
N THR A 60 -84.91 16.98 2.81
CA THR A 60 -84.35 15.67 2.43
C THR A 60 -82.92 15.50 2.93
N PHE A 61 -82.68 14.40 3.62
CA PHE A 61 -81.35 13.86 3.89
C PHE A 61 -81.23 12.43 3.32
N PHE A 62 -80.02 11.90 3.23
CA PHE A 62 -79.78 10.56 2.69
C PHE A 62 -79.14 9.63 3.73
N ARG A 63 -79.63 8.39 3.79
CA ARG A 63 -78.96 7.27 4.46
C ARG A 63 -78.34 6.38 3.38
N ILE A 64 -77.03 6.22 3.41
CA ILE A 64 -76.26 5.41 2.46
C ILE A 64 -75.77 4.16 3.19
N CYS A 65 -75.99 2.99 2.61
CA CYS A 65 -75.57 1.71 3.14
C CYS A 65 -74.87 0.92 2.03
N LEU A 66 -73.58 0.65 2.19
CA LEU A 66 -72.77 -0.14 1.27
C LEU A 66 -72.53 -1.53 1.87
N LYS A 67 -72.76 -2.59 1.09
CA LYS A 67 -72.58 -3.98 1.53
C LYS A 67 -72.14 -4.89 0.39
N HIS A 68 -71.81 -6.12 0.76
CA HIS A 68 -71.50 -7.20 -0.19
C HIS A 68 -72.62 -7.41 -1.22
N TYR A 69 -72.26 -7.97 -2.37
CA TYR A 69 -73.23 -8.33 -3.40
C TYR A 69 -74.30 -9.30 -2.85
N GLN A 70 -75.57 -8.97 -3.07
CA GLN A 70 -76.73 -9.79 -2.69
C GLN A 70 -77.62 -9.95 -3.93
N ALA A 71 -78.01 -11.19 -4.25
CA ALA A 71 -78.88 -11.45 -5.41
C ALA A 71 -80.26 -10.77 -5.26
N ASN A 72 -80.80 -10.76 -4.03
CA ASN A 72 -81.91 -9.91 -3.61
C ASN A 72 -81.37 -8.95 -2.54
N VAL A 73 -81.28 -7.65 -2.84
CA VAL A 73 -80.70 -6.65 -1.94
C VAL A 73 -81.64 -6.35 -0.78
N SER A 74 -81.29 -6.76 0.45
CA SER A 74 -82.03 -6.33 1.65
C SER A 74 -81.61 -4.90 2.04
N PRO A 75 -82.57 -4.00 2.37
CA PRO A 75 -82.25 -2.69 2.93
C PRO A 75 -81.77 -2.74 4.39
N GLU A 76 -82.01 -3.86 5.09
CA GLU A 76 -81.75 -4.01 6.53
C GLU A 76 -80.24 -3.97 6.86
N PRO A 77 -79.83 -3.52 8.06
CA PRO A 77 -78.45 -3.64 8.52
C PRO A 77 -78.01 -5.12 8.61
N PRO A 78 -76.70 -5.43 8.54
CA PRO A 78 -75.57 -4.50 8.55
C PRO A 78 -75.14 -3.98 7.15
N CYS A 79 -74.54 -2.79 7.14
CA CYS A 79 -73.83 -2.24 5.99
C CYS A 79 -72.38 -2.74 6.03
N THR A 80 -72.11 -3.92 5.45
CA THR A 80 -70.82 -4.62 5.68
C THR A 80 -69.59 -3.90 5.13
N TYR A 81 -69.76 -2.91 4.24
CA TYR A 81 -68.70 -2.07 3.69
C TYR A 81 -68.79 -0.62 4.20
N GLY A 82 -69.51 -0.39 5.30
CA GLY A 82 -69.77 0.92 5.87
C GLY A 82 -71.12 1.50 5.47
N GLY A 83 -71.62 2.41 6.30
CA GLY A 83 -72.82 3.20 6.06
C GLY A 83 -72.66 4.59 6.67
N THR A 84 -73.36 5.57 6.13
CA THR A 84 -73.31 6.97 6.60
C THR A 84 -74.63 7.68 6.38
N VAL A 85 -74.83 8.79 7.09
CA VAL A 85 -76.03 9.63 7.02
C VAL A 85 -75.59 11.05 6.71
N THR A 86 -76.18 11.66 5.67
CA THR A 86 -75.89 13.05 5.31
C THR A 86 -76.65 14.01 6.24
N PRO A 87 -76.20 15.26 6.39
CA PRO A 87 -77.10 16.33 6.83
C PRO A 87 -78.24 16.52 5.79
N VAL A 88 -79.21 17.38 6.11
CA VAL A 88 -80.25 17.79 5.13
C VAL A 88 -79.57 18.54 3.99
N LEU A 89 -79.62 17.98 2.76
CA LEU A 89 -78.93 18.52 1.59
C LEU A 89 -79.80 19.46 0.74
N GLY A 90 -81.12 19.47 0.96
CA GLY A 90 -82.05 20.34 0.24
C GLY A 90 -83.51 20.05 0.53
N SER A 91 -84.40 20.69 -0.23
CA SER A 91 -85.86 20.59 -0.06
C SER A 91 -86.57 20.21 -1.36
N ASN A 92 -87.42 19.19 -1.34
CA ASN A 92 -88.16 18.66 -2.48
C ASN A 92 -87.26 18.22 -3.65
N SER A 93 -86.95 19.12 -4.58
CA SER A 93 -86.11 18.89 -5.77
C SER A 93 -84.94 19.85 -5.77
N PHE A 94 -83.71 19.35 -5.85
CA PHE A 94 -82.50 20.15 -5.70
C PHE A 94 -81.29 19.49 -6.37
N THR A 95 -80.38 20.32 -6.89
CA THR A 95 -79.00 19.94 -7.18
C THR A 95 -78.21 19.89 -5.87
N ILE A 96 -77.23 18.99 -5.79
CA ILE A 96 -76.51 18.71 -4.54
C ILE A 96 -75.16 19.43 -4.58
N PRO A 97 -74.85 20.30 -3.59
CA PRO A 97 -73.60 21.04 -3.57
C PRO A 97 -72.38 20.12 -3.34
N GLU A 98 -71.20 20.60 -3.73
CA GLU A 98 -69.94 19.85 -3.57
C GLU A 98 -69.37 19.94 -2.15
N THR A 99 -69.70 21.00 -1.41
CA THR A 99 -69.38 21.19 0.01
C THR A 99 -70.54 21.88 0.75
N THR A 100 -70.72 21.54 2.02
CA THR A 100 -71.57 22.26 2.99
C THR A 100 -70.85 22.31 4.35
N ASP A 101 -71.26 23.23 5.23
CA ASP A 101 -70.45 23.61 6.39
C ASP A 101 -70.05 22.45 7.32
N SER A 102 -68.74 22.31 7.52
CA SER A 102 -68.05 21.60 8.60
C SER A 102 -68.18 20.08 8.76
N SER A 103 -69.21 19.40 8.22
CA SER A 103 -69.42 17.97 8.52
C SER A 103 -69.70 17.04 7.33
N PHE A 104 -69.82 17.56 6.10
CA PHE A 104 -70.18 16.75 4.92
C PHE A 104 -69.31 17.07 3.70
N THR A 105 -68.87 16.03 3.00
CA THR A 105 -68.09 16.12 1.77
C THR A 105 -68.81 15.37 0.65
N ASN A 106 -68.83 15.95 -0.55
CA ASN A 106 -69.38 15.33 -1.76
C ASN A 106 -68.30 15.32 -2.85
N PRO A 107 -67.60 14.19 -3.09
CA PRO A 107 -68.05 12.83 -2.79
C PRO A 107 -67.93 12.38 -1.34
N ILE A 108 -68.88 11.50 -0.98
CA ILE A 108 -68.85 10.67 0.22
C ILE A 108 -67.79 9.58 0.01
N LYS A 109 -66.94 9.33 1.01
CA LYS A 109 -65.85 8.35 0.92
C LYS A 109 -66.06 7.19 1.90
N PHE A 110 -65.90 5.96 1.41
CA PHE A 110 -65.84 4.74 2.22
C PHE A 110 -64.47 4.09 2.02
N THR A 111 -63.67 4.02 3.10
CA THR A 111 -62.31 3.45 3.10
C THR A 111 -62.37 1.93 3.28
N PHE A 112 -61.67 1.18 2.42
CA PHE A 112 -61.58 -0.27 2.46
C PHE A 112 -60.18 -0.69 2.91
N GLY A 113 -60.10 -1.57 3.92
CA GLY A 113 -58.87 -2.20 4.40
C GLY A 113 -58.68 -3.65 3.92
N PHE A 114 -59.36 -4.02 2.83
CA PHE A 114 -59.39 -5.38 2.27
C PHE A 114 -59.63 -5.31 0.76
N THR A 115 -59.22 -6.36 0.03
CA THR A 115 -59.30 -6.43 -1.44
C THR A 115 -60.68 -6.03 -1.96
N TRP A 116 -60.74 -5.08 -2.89
CA TRP A 116 -62.00 -4.71 -3.53
C TRP A 116 -62.56 -5.90 -4.32
N PRO A 117 -63.78 -6.40 -4.02
CA PRO A 117 -64.33 -7.64 -4.57
C PRO A 117 -64.97 -7.46 -5.97
N GLY A 118 -64.80 -6.30 -6.60
CA GLY A 118 -65.44 -5.94 -7.86
C GLY A 118 -66.97 -5.79 -7.82
N THR A 119 -67.66 -6.31 -6.80
CA THR A 119 -69.12 -6.41 -6.75
C THR A 119 -69.69 -5.98 -5.40
N PHE A 120 -70.78 -5.22 -5.43
CA PHE A 120 -71.39 -4.61 -4.26
C PHE A 120 -72.90 -4.47 -4.40
N SER A 121 -73.57 -4.28 -3.26
CA SER A 121 -74.93 -3.76 -3.19
C SER A 121 -74.89 -2.39 -2.51
N LEU A 122 -75.49 -1.40 -3.15
CA LEU A 122 -75.61 -0.03 -2.68
C LEU A 122 -77.10 0.27 -2.43
N ILE A 123 -77.39 0.75 -1.22
CA ILE A 123 -78.69 1.25 -0.83
C ILE A 123 -78.55 2.75 -0.53
N ILE A 124 -79.38 3.57 -1.17
CA ILE A 124 -79.50 5.01 -0.89
C ILE A 124 -80.97 5.28 -0.58
N GLU A 125 -81.26 5.67 0.66
CA GLU A 125 -82.59 6.09 1.09
C GLU A 125 -82.65 7.62 1.14
N ALA A 126 -83.61 8.23 0.47
CA ALA A 126 -83.99 9.61 0.66
C ALA A 126 -85.04 9.68 1.77
N LEU A 127 -84.74 10.33 2.89
CA LEU A 127 -85.61 10.43 4.06
C LEU A 127 -85.96 11.88 4.37
N HIS A 128 -87.12 12.07 4.99
CA HIS A 128 -87.56 13.34 5.55
C HIS A 128 -87.22 13.45 7.04
N THR A 129 -86.88 14.66 7.50
CA THR A 129 -86.86 14.98 8.94
C THR A 129 -87.52 16.31 9.25
N ASP A 130 -88.22 16.39 10.38
CA ASP A 130 -88.69 17.63 10.99
C ASP A 130 -87.53 18.42 11.63
N THR A 131 -86.65 17.70 12.33
CA THR A 131 -85.62 18.23 13.25
C THR A 131 -84.19 17.79 12.87
N THR A 132 -83.16 18.38 13.49
CA THR A 132 -81.76 17.97 13.30
C THR A 132 -81.39 16.69 14.05
N ASP A 133 -82.09 16.38 15.14
CA ASP A 133 -81.69 15.34 16.09
C ASP A 133 -82.28 13.96 15.72
N ASP A 134 -83.22 13.95 14.77
CA ASP A 134 -83.98 12.78 14.29
C ASP A 134 -83.18 11.84 13.33
N LEU A 135 -81.94 12.19 12.96
CA LEU A 135 -81.17 11.53 11.88
C LEU A 135 -80.85 10.04 12.13
N SER A 136 -81.02 9.54 13.36
CA SER A 136 -80.82 8.13 13.72
C SER A 136 -82.12 7.32 13.85
N THR A 137 -83.29 7.89 13.50
CA THR A 137 -84.59 7.23 13.70
C THR A 137 -85.00 6.34 12.53
N GLU A 138 -85.17 5.04 12.76
CA GLU A 138 -85.67 4.09 11.75
C GLU A 138 -87.21 4.15 11.56
N ASN A 139 -87.79 5.35 11.49
CA ASN A 139 -89.22 5.52 11.25
C ASN A 139 -89.55 5.31 9.75
N PRO A 140 -90.25 4.23 9.35
CA PRO A 140 -90.55 3.95 7.94
C PRO A 140 -91.48 5.00 7.30
N GLU A 141 -92.30 5.72 8.10
CA GLU A 141 -93.20 6.75 7.59
C GLU A 141 -92.46 7.96 7.02
N ARG A 142 -91.19 8.17 7.41
CA ARG A 142 -90.33 9.27 6.93
C ARG A 142 -89.61 8.98 5.61
N LEU A 143 -89.73 7.77 5.06
CA LEU A 143 -89.06 7.40 3.80
C LEU A 143 -89.71 8.12 2.60
N ILE A 144 -88.92 8.91 1.87
CA ILE A 144 -89.36 9.57 0.63
C ILE A 144 -89.21 8.60 -0.54
N SER A 145 -88.03 7.98 -0.70
CA SER A 145 -87.79 6.90 -1.65
C SER A 145 -86.53 6.11 -1.30
N ARG A 146 -86.41 4.91 -1.86
CA ARG A 146 -85.29 3.99 -1.66
C ARG A 146 -84.75 3.55 -3.02
N VAL A 147 -83.44 3.68 -3.19
CA VAL A 147 -82.64 3.05 -4.25
C VAL A 147 -82.00 1.81 -3.65
N THR A 148 -82.18 0.66 -4.29
CA THR A 148 -81.44 -0.58 -4.02
C THR A 148 -80.87 -1.06 -5.34
N THR A 149 -79.54 -1.11 -5.45
CA THR A 149 -78.87 -1.49 -6.69
C THR A 149 -77.70 -2.43 -6.40
N GLN A 150 -77.56 -3.47 -7.22
CA GLN A 150 -76.41 -4.35 -7.25
C GLN A 150 -75.62 -4.08 -8.54
N ARG A 151 -74.29 -3.97 -8.42
CA ARG A 151 -73.40 -3.49 -9.48
C ARG A 151 -72.07 -4.24 -9.45
N HIS A 152 -71.45 -4.34 -10.62
CA HIS A 152 -70.03 -4.58 -10.79
C HIS A 152 -69.34 -3.25 -11.08
N LEU A 153 -68.14 -3.05 -10.56
CA LEU A 153 -67.31 -1.85 -10.74
C LEU A 153 -65.85 -2.27 -10.67
N THR A 154 -65.12 -1.97 -11.74
CA THR A 154 -63.65 -2.06 -11.78
C THR A 154 -63.02 -0.89 -11.04
N VAL A 155 -61.80 -1.07 -10.55
CA VAL A 155 -60.98 0.02 -10.01
C VAL A 155 -60.63 1.00 -11.13
N GLY A 156 -60.63 2.30 -10.83
CA GLY A 156 -60.22 3.35 -11.75
C GLY A 156 -60.68 4.74 -11.34
N ASP A 157 -60.04 5.77 -11.90
CA ASP A 157 -60.39 7.17 -11.65
C ASP A 157 -61.69 7.63 -12.34
N GLU A 158 -62.18 6.90 -13.34
CA GLU A 158 -63.38 7.27 -14.08
C GLU A 158 -64.68 7.10 -13.26
N TRP A 159 -65.57 8.09 -13.36
CA TRP A 159 -66.83 8.12 -12.63
C TRP A 159 -67.93 7.33 -13.35
N SER A 160 -68.34 6.19 -12.79
CA SER A 160 -69.54 5.47 -13.22
C SER A 160 -70.80 6.24 -12.78
N GLN A 161 -71.49 6.88 -13.72
CA GLN A 161 -72.71 7.65 -13.45
C GLN A 161 -73.97 6.80 -13.68
N ASP A 162 -74.94 6.90 -12.77
CA ASP A 162 -76.21 6.16 -12.78
C ASP A 162 -77.40 7.11 -12.45
N LEU A 163 -78.61 6.70 -12.83
CA LEU A 163 -79.84 7.48 -12.66
C LEU A 163 -80.99 6.56 -12.25
N GLN A 164 -81.31 6.52 -10.96
CA GLN A 164 -82.41 5.70 -10.46
C GLN A 164 -83.75 6.45 -10.51
N THR A 165 -84.71 5.90 -11.26
CA THR A 165 -86.10 6.38 -11.31
C THR A 165 -87.00 5.61 -10.33
N GLY A 166 -87.08 6.11 -9.09
CA GLY A 166 -87.93 5.56 -8.03
C GLY A 166 -89.38 6.06 -8.10
N GLY A 167 -90.17 5.57 -9.07
CA GLY A 167 -91.61 5.86 -9.20
C GLY A 167 -91.94 7.31 -9.59
N ARG A 168 -91.90 8.24 -8.62
CA ARG A 168 -92.01 9.70 -8.85
C ARG A 168 -90.83 10.48 -8.25
N THR A 169 -89.73 9.81 -7.91
CA THR A 169 -88.47 10.45 -7.51
C THR A 169 -87.35 9.99 -8.41
N GLU A 170 -86.40 10.86 -8.72
CA GLU A 170 -85.24 10.54 -9.56
C GLU A 170 -83.98 10.97 -8.81
N LEU A 171 -83.01 10.06 -8.67
CA LEU A 171 -81.73 10.33 -8.04
C LEU A 171 -80.62 10.10 -9.07
N LYS A 172 -79.87 11.17 -9.36
CA LYS A 172 -78.67 11.14 -10.20
C LYS A 172 -77.43 11.11 -9.31
N TYR A 173 -76.59 10.10 -9.50
CA TYR A 173 -75.40 9.88 -8.68
C TYR A 173 -74.28 9.28 -9.54
N ALA A 174 -73.04 9.42 -9.08
CA ALA A 174 -71.89 8.77 -9.69
C ALA A 174 -71.03 8.13 -8.60
N TYR A 175 -70.36 7.03 -8.95
CA TYR A 175 -69.48 6.31 -8.04
C TYR A 175 -68.21 5.84 -8.77
N ARG A 176 -67.12 5.66 -8.00
CA ARG A 176 -65.87 5.05 -8.48
C ARG A 176 -65.14 4.37 -7.33
N PHE A 177 -64.18 3.51 -7.63
CA PHE A 177 -63.27 2.95 -6.63
C PHE A 177 -61.83 3.23 -7.05
N VAL A 178 -61.07 3.92 -6.20
CA VAL A 178 -59.68 4.31 -6.46
C VAL A 178 -58.79 3.67 -5.40
N CYS A 179 -57.61 3.20 -5.77
CA CYS A 179 -56.62 2.72 -4.81
C CYS A 179 -56.02 3.90 -4.02
N ASP A 180 -55.58 3.63 -2.79
CA ASP A 180 -54.74 4.61 -2.07
C ASP A 180 -53.32 4.67 -2.67
N GLU A 181 -52.52 5.64 -2.24
CA GLU A 181 -51.15 5.81 -2.74
C GLU A 181 -50.33 4.52 -2.54
N HIS A 182 -49.57 4.13 -3.57
CA HIS A 182 -48.78 2.90 -3.64
C HIS A 182 -49.59 1.58 -3.73
N TYR A 183 -50.91 1.63 -3.92
CA TYR A 183 -51.75 0.44 -4.16
C TYR A 183 -52.20 0.28 -5.61
N TYR A 184 -52.20 -0.96 -6.09
CA TYR A 184 -52.42 -1.30 -7.50
C TYR A 184 -53.21 -2.62 -7.68
N GLY A 185 -53.56 -2.89 -8.94
CA GLY A 185 -54.28 -4.07 -9.39
C GLY A 185 -55.79 -3.97 -9.20
N ASP A 186 -56.53 -4.88 -9.85
CA ASP A 186 -58.00 -4.85 -9.99
C ASP A 186 -58.79 -4.89 -8.65
N GLY A 187 -58.09 -5.12 -7.53
CA GLY A 187 -58.63 -5.13 -6.17
C GLY A 187 -57.89 -4.23 -5.16
N CYS A 188 -56.97 -3.36 -5.61
CA CYS A 188 -56.10 -2.52 -4.75
C CYS A 188 -55.34 -3.29 -3.66
N SER A 189 -54.86 -4.49 -4.01
CA SER A 189 -54.21 -5.45 -3.10
C SER A 189 -52.70 -5.60 -3.32
N VAL A 190 -52.16 -5.04 -4.40
CA VAL A 190 -50.71 -5.05 -4.67
C VAL A 190 -50.12 -3.75 -4.13
N PHE A 191 -49.30 -3.83 -3.08
CA PHE A 191 -48.54 -2.68 -2.58
C PHE A 191 -47.18 -2.59 -3.28
N CYS A 192 -46.89 -1.44 -3.90
CA CYS A 192 -45.57 -1.15 -4.46
C CYS A 192 -45.19 0.32 -4.26
N ARG A 193 -44.06 0.57 -3.60
CA ARG A 193 -43.47 1.89 -3.46
C ARG A 193 -42.08 1.91 -4.11
N PRO A 194 -41.80 2.78 -5.09
CA PRO A 194 -40.49 2.87 -5.73
C PRO A 194 -39.36 3.11 -4.71
N ARG A 195 -38.17 2.56 -5.00
CA ARG A 195 -37.03 2.54 -4.08
C ARG A 195 -35.70 2.59 -4.84
N ASP A 196 -34.71 3.24 -4.24
CA ASP A 196 -33.32 3.23 -4.72
C ASP A 196 -32.35 3.24 -3.52
N ASP A 197 -32.41 2.17 -2.71
CA ASP A 197 -31.61 2.01 -1.50
C ASP A 197 -31.26 0.54 -1.23
N ALA A 198 -30.55 0.25 -0.13
CA ALA A 198 -30.05 -1.09 0.21
C ALA A 198 -31.14 -2.18 0.36
N PHE A 199 -32.42 -1.83 0.45
CA PHE A 199 -33.55 -2.77 0.45
C PHE A 199 -34.16 -2.99 -0.96
N GLY A 200 -33.66 -2.33 -2.00
CA GLY A 200 -34.04 -2.58 -3.39
C GLY A 200 -33.90 -1.35 -4.31
N HIS A 201 -33.61 -1.62 -5.58
CA HIS A 201 -33.45 -0.61 -6.64
C HIS A 201 -34.49 -0.86 -7.73
N PHE A 202 -35.68 -0.27 -7.60
CA PHE A 202 -36.83 -0.55 -8.48
C PHE A 202 -37.87 0.57 -8.57
N THR A 203 -38.62 0.54 -9.68
CA THR A 203 -39.87 1.27 -9.88
C THR A 203 -41.07 0.31 -9.83
N CYS A 204 -42.29 0.86 -9.85
CA CYS A 204 -43.54 0.11 -9.89
C CYS A 204 -44.17 0.23 -11.28
N GLY A 205 -44.56 -0.90 -11.86
CA GLY A 205 -45.34 -0.95 -13.11
C GLY A 205 -46.83 -0.67 -12.90
N GLU A 206 -47.61 -0.77 -13.97
CA GLU A 206 -49.02 -0.35 -14.01
C GLU A 206 -49.94 -1.18 -13.08
N ARG A 207 -49.53 -2.41 -12.73
CA ARG A 207 -50.26 -3.31 -11.83
C ARG A 207 -49.56 -3.47 -10.47
N GLY A 208 -48.59 -2.60 -10.18
CA GLY A 208 -47.77 -2.67 -8.95
C GLY A 208 -46.68 -3.74 -9.00
N GLU A 209 -46.37 -4.28 -10.18
CA GLU A 209 -45.24 -5.18 -10.37
C GLU A 209 -43.91 -4.45 -10.13
N ILE A 210 -42.96 -5.12 -9.48
CA ILE A 210 -41.62 -4.59 -9.22
C ILE A 210 -40.79 -4.65 -10.51
N VAL A 211 -40.37 -3.48 -11.00
CA VAL A 211 -39.54 -3.34 -12.20
C VAL A 211 -38.15 -2.89 -11.77
N CYS A 212 -37.15 -3.76 -11.90
CA CYS A 212 -35.79 -3.45 -11.45
C CYS A 212 -35.15 -2.30 -12.24
N ASN A 213 -34.44 -1.43 -11.52
CA ASN A 213 -33.58 -0.41 -12.12
C ASN A 213 -32.47 -1.10 -12.94
N SER A 214 -31.98 -0.42 -13.98
CA SER A 214 -30.96 -0.98 -14.88
C SER A 214 -29.73 -1.44 -14.09
N GLY A 215 -29.33 -2.70 -14.28
CA GLY A 215 -28.21 -3.32 -13.55
C GLY A 215 -28.59 -4.05 -12.27
N TRP A 216 -29.88 -4.18 -11.92
CA TRP A 216 -30.35 -4.93 -10.74
C TRP A 216 -31.29 -6.08 -11.10
N LYS A 217 -31.33 -7.11 -10.25
CA LYS A 217 -32.13 -8.34 -10.40
C LYS A 217 -32.57 -8.91 -9.03
N GLY A 218 -33.28 -10.03 -9.05
CA GLY A 218 -33.83 -10.69 -7.87
C GLY A 218 -35.20 -10.11 -7.47
N HIS A 219 -35.91 -10.78 -6.57
CA HIS A 219 -37.34 -10.50 -6.29
C HIS A 219 -37.62 -9.07 -5.81
N TYR A 220 -36.67 -8.46 -5.09
CA TYR A 220 -36.73 -7.07 -4.60
C TYR A 220 -35.70 -6.15 -5.27
N CYS A 221 -35.09 -6.58 -6.38
CA CYS A 221 -34.07 -5.82 -7.12
C CYS A 221 -32.87 -5.39 -6.23
N THR A 222 -32.45 -6.30 -5.35
CA THR A 222 -31.34 -6.13 -4.39
C THR A 222 -30.04 -6.79 -4.86
N GLU A 223 -30.09 -7.70 -5.84
CA GLU A 223 -28.90 -8.34 -6.38
C GLU A 223 -28.37 -7.52 -7.57
N PRO A 224 -27.08 -7.12 -7.59
CA PRO A 224 -26.50 -6.50 -8.77
C PRO A 224 -26.35 -7.51 -9.92
N ILE A 225 -26.49 -7.01 -11.16
CA ILE A 225 -26.11 -7.72 -12.38
C ILE A 225 -24.63 -7.42 -12.63
N CYS A 226 -23.79 -8.45 -12.55
CA CYS A 226 -22.34 -8.33 -12.75
C CYS A 226 -21.99 -7.98 -14.22
N LEU A 227 -20.72 -7.69 -14.49
CA LEU A 227 -20.22 -7.43 -15.83
C LEU A 227 -20.64 -8.58 -16.79
N PRO A 228 -21.20 -8.30 -17.97
CA PRO A 228 -21.53 -9.35 -18.95
C PRO A 228 -20.30 -10.20 -19.28
N GLY A 229 -20.43 -11.52 -19.13
CA GLY A 229 -19.34 -12.49 -19.30
C GLY A 229 -18.61 -12.90 -18.02
N CYS A 230 -18.83 -12.22 -16.88
CA CYS A 230 -18.26 -12.60 -15.57
C CYS A 230 -18.63 -14.05 -15.19
N ASP A 231 -17.63 -14.85 -14.81
CA ASP A 231 -17.77 -16.27 -14.48
C ASP A 231 -18.72 -16.51 -13.28
N GLU A 232 -19.68 -17.41 -13.45
CA GLU A 232 -20.73 -17.69 -12.44
C GLU A 232 -20.20 -18.35 -11.15
N ASN A 233 -19.10 -19.09 -11.24
CA ASN A 233 -18.48 -19.80 -10.12
C ASN A 233 -17.36 -18.98 -9.49
N HIS A 234 -16.54 -18.34 -10.32
CA HIS A 234 -15.27 -17.70 -9.94
C HIS A 234 -15.38 -16.18 -9.81
N GLY A 235 -16.40 -15.57 -10.40
CA GLY A 235 -16.77 -14.17 -10.23
C GLY A 235 -17.83 -13.93 -9.15
N PHE A 236 -17.96 -12.67 -8.77
CA PHE A 236 -19.10 -12.08 -8.06
C PHE A 236 -19.10 -10.55 -8.24
N CYS A 237 -20.13 -9.85 -7.78
CA CYS A 237 -20.16 -8.39 -7.80
C CYS A 237 -20.92 -7.82 -6.59
N GLU A 238 -20.51 -6.64 -6.13
CA GLU A 238 -21.22 -5.85 -5.12
C GLU A 238 -21.93 -4.64 -5.74
N ARG A 239 -21.61 -4.32 -7.00
CA ARG A 239 -22.18 -3.21 -7.77
C ARG A 239 -22.50 -3.66 -9.20
N PRO A 240 -23.52 -3.07 -9.85
CA PRO A 240 -23.83 -3.37 -11.24
C PRO A 240 -22.63 -3.15 -12.17
N GLY A 241 -22.41 -4.08 -13.12
CA GLY A 241 -21.33 -4.00 -14.10
C GLY A 241 -19.92 -4.27 -13.56
N GLU A 242 -19.76 -4.61 -12.28
CA GLU A 242 -18.49 -5.05 -11.69
C GLU A 242 -18.27 -6.56 -11.91
N CYS A 243 -17.02 -7.02 -11.89
CA CYS A 243 -16.66 -8.43 -11.73
C CYS A 243 -15.46 -8.51 -10.78
N LYS A 244 -15.67 -9.04 -9.58
CA LYS A 244 -14.64 -9.32 -8.56
C LYS A 244 -14.34 -10.81 -8.57
N CYS A 245 -13.06 -11.17 -8.53
CA CYS A 245 -12.65 -12.57 -8.61
C CYS A 245 -12.50 -13.20 -7.22
N ARG A 246 -12.87 -14.47 -7.10
CA ARG A 246 -12.57 -15.30 -5.93
C ARG A 246 -11.08 -15.63 -5.88
N VAL A 247 -10.62 -15.99 -4.68
CA VAL A 247 -9.22 -16.33 -4.42
C VAL A 247 -8.74 -17.43 -5.37
N GLY A 248 -7.69 -17.14 -6.14
CA GLY A 248 -7.13 -18.04 -7.15
C GLY A 248 -7.50 -17.72 -8.60
N PHE A 249 -8.39 -16.75 -8.84
CA PHE A 249 -8.81 -16.32 -10.18
C PHE A 249 -8.55 -14.83 -10.42
N SER A 250 -8.45 -14.46 -11.69
CA SER A 250 -8.01 -13.16 -12.19
C SER A 250 -8.58 -12.89 -13.59
N GLY A 251 -8.06 -11.90 -14.30
CA GLY A 251 -8.61 -11.49 -15.60
C GLY A 251 -9.78 -10.52 -15.47
N ARG A 252 -10.42 -10.19 -16.60
CA ARG A 252 -11.57 -9.25 -16.63
C ARG A 252 -12.88 -9.93 -16.25
N TYR A 253 -13.00 -11.23 -16.49
CA TYR A 253 -14.23 -11.99 -16.27
C TYR A 253 -14.07 -13.07 -15.18
N CYS A 254 -12.92 -13.09 -14.48
CA CYS A 254 -12.57 -14.07 -13.44
C CYS A 254 -12.40 -15.51 -13.95
N ASP A 255 -12.10 -15.61 -15.24
CA ASP A 255 -11.81 -16.80 -16.04
C ASP A 255 -10.32 -17.19 -16.03
N ASP A 256 -9.40 -16.23 -15.86
CA ASP A 256 -7.95 -16.52 -15.82
C ASP A 256 -7.51 -17.09 -14.46
N CYS A 257 -7.02 -18.34 -14.43
CA CYS A 257 -6.42 -18.92 -13.23
C CYS A 257 -5.13 -18.20 -12.79
N ILE A 258 -4.94 -18.03 -11.49
CA ILE A 258 -3.69 -17.51 -10.92
C ILE A 258 -2.70 -18.68 -10.79
N ARG A 259 -1.56 -18.57 -11.49
CA ARG A 259 -0.44 -19.52 -11.41
C ARG A 259 0.20 -19.54 -10.02
N TYR A 260 0.90 -20.61 -9.67
CA TYR A 260 1.64 -20.70 -8.39
C TYR A 260 2.60 -19.50 -8.21
N PRO A 261 2.73 -18.88 -7.02
CA PRO A 261 3.62 -17.75 -6.81
C PRO A 261 5.07 -18.10 -7.18
N GLY A 262 5.69 -17.31 -8.06
CA GLY A 262 7.03 -17.59 -8.60
C GLY A 262 7.05 -18.46 -9.86
N CYS A 263 5.91 -18.94 -10.36
CA CYS A 263 5.82 -19.65 -11.64
C CYS A 263 6.28 -18.78 -12.81
N LEU A 264 7.40 -19.16 -13.43
CA LEU A 264 8.06 -18.39 -14.48
C LEU A 264 7.55 -18.82 -15.87
N HIS A 265 8.09 -19.92 -16.42
CA HIS A 265 7.74 -20.44 -17.75
C HIS A 265 6.71 -21.57 -17.69
N GLY A 266 5.57 -21.32 -17.04
CA GLY A 266 4.49 -22.29 -16.90
C GLY A 266 3.09 -21.68 -17.01
N THR A 267 2.08 -22.52 -17.19
CA THR A 267 0.65 -22.17 -17.28
C THR A 267 -0.13 -22.82 -16.12
N CYS A 268 -1.45 -22.61 -16.09
CA CYS A 268 -2.37 -23.28 -15.17
C CYS A 268 -3.66 -23.69 -15.90
N GLN A 269 -4.43 -24.59 -15.29
CA GLN A 269 -5.83 -24.87 -15.63
C GLN A 269 -6.75 -24.76 -14.41
N GLN A 270 -6.18 -24.87 -13.20
CA GLN A 270 -6.80 -24.56 -11.91
C GLN A 270 -5.86 -23.63 -11.13
N PRO A 271 -6.38 -22.89 -10.13
CA PRO A 271 -5.56 -22.03 -9.28
C PRO A 271 -4.34 -22.74 -8.68
N TRP A 272 -3.25 -21.99 -8.55
CA TRP A 272 -1.99 -22.43 -7.93
C TRP A 272 -1.28 -23.58 -8.65
N GLN A 273 -1.61 -23.85 -9.90
CA GLN A 273 -0.82 -24.73 -10.76
C GLN A 273 0.37 -23.98 -11.41
N CYS A 274 1.40 -24.74 -11.79
CA CYS A 274 2.52 -24.28 -12.60
C CYS A 274 2.94 -25.43 -13.54
N THR A 275 2.21 -25.61 -14.63
CA THR A 275 2.50 -26.62 -15.66
C THR A 275 3.53 -26.06 -16.61
N CYS A 276 4.74 -26.61 -16.64
CA CYS A 276 5.83 -26.04 -17.42
C CYS A 276 5.61 -26.12 -18.93
N GLN A 277 6.07 -25.08 -19.61
CA GLN A 277 6.17 -25.03 -21.07
C GLN A 277 7.28 -25.98 -21.54
N GLU A 278 7.23 -26.39 -22.81
CA GLU A 278 8.23 -27.27 -23.40
C GLU A 278 9.65 -26.67 -23.26
N GLY A 279 10.61 -27.51 -22.84
CA GLY A 279 11.98 -27.07 -22.51
C GLY A 279 12.17 -26.54 -21.09
N TRP A 280 11.13 -26.36 -20.28
CA TRP A 280 11.24 -25.86 -18.89
C TRP A 280 10.86 -26.92 -17.84
N GLY A 281 11.49 -26.84 -16.67
CA GLY A 281 11.29 -27.77 -15.56
C GLY A 281 11.44 -27.14 -14.17
N GLY A 282 11.34 -28.01 -13.15
CA GLY A 282 11.29 -27.62 -11.74
C GLY A 282 9.92 -27.11 -11.29
N LEU A 283 9.69 -27.04 -9.98
CA LEU A 283 8.40 -26.65 -9.37
C LEU A 283 7.89 -25.28 -9.82
N PHE A 284 8.80 -24.37 -10.19
CA PHE A 284 8.51 -23.00 -10.61
C PHE A 284 8.69 -22.77 -12.11
N CYS A 285 8.97 -23.82 -12.89
CA CYS A 285 9.29 -23.73 -14.32
C CYS A 285 10.40 -22.70 -14.61
N ASN A 286 11.49 -22.81 -13.83
CA ASN A 286 12.64 -21.92 -13.81
C ASN A 286 13.95 -22.64 -14.17
N GLN A 287 13.92 -23.95 -14.41
CA GLN A 287 15.04 -24.74 -14.89
C GLN A 287 14.94 -24.88 -16.42
N ASP A 288 15.91 -24.36 -17.17
CA ASP A 288 16.00 -24.56 -18.62
C ASP A 288 16.61 -25.94 -18.92
N LEU A 289 15.79 -26.85 -19.43
CA LEU A 289 16.18 -28.22 -19.79
C LEU A 289 17.01 -28.26 -21.10
N ASN A 290 17.03 -27.15 -21.84
CA ASN A 290 17.70 -26.96 -23.13
C ASN A 290 18.89 -25.99 -23.04
N TYR A 291 19.41 -25.72 -21.85
CA TYR A 291 20.47 -24.73 -21.58
C TYR A 291 21.64 -24.73 -22.59
N CYS A 292 22.14 -25.91 -22.99
CA CYS A 292 23.20 -26.04 -23.98
C CYS A 292 22.89 -25.47 -25.37
N THR A 293 21.64 -25.55 -25.85
CA THR A 293 21.29 -25.03 -27.19
C THR A 293 21.01 -23.53 -27.17
N HIS A 294 20.44 -23.02 -26.07
CA HIS A 294 20.20 -21.58 -25.87
C HIS A 294 21.48 -20.80 -25.56
N HIS A 295 22.30 -21.28 -24.61
CA HIS A 295 23.42 -20.52 -24.06
C HIS A 295 24.81 -20.90 -24.59
N LYS A 296 24.99 -22.14 -25.08
CA LYS A 296 26.28 -22.67 -25.60
C LYS A 296 27.50 -22.34 -24.69
N PRO A 297 27.48 -22.70 -23.40
CA PRO A 297 28.47 -22.23 -22.42
C PRO A 297 29.89 -22.77 -22.65
N CYS A 298 30.05 -23.97 -23.23
CA CYS A 298 31.34 -24.63 -23.36
C CYS A 298 32.24 -23.96 -24.40
N MET A 299 33.46 -23.62 -23.99
CA MET A 299 34.50 -22.98 -24.81
C MET A 299 35.39 -24.02 -25.51
N ASN A 300 36.36 -23.54 -26.30
CA ASN A 300 37.42 -24.34 -26.93
C ASN A 300 36.91 -25.56 -27.73
N GLY A 301 35.68 -25.47 -28.26
CA GLY A 301 35.05 -26.52 -29.05
C GLY A 301 34.71 -27.80 -28.27
N ALA A 302 34.54 -27.69 -26.96
CA ALA A 302 34.07 -28.76 -26.07
C ALA A 302 32.57 -29.07 -26.26
N THR A 303 32.14 -30.28 -25.88
CA THR A 303 30.76 -30.75 -26.10
C THR A 303 29.88 -30.46 -24.88
N CYS A 304 28.82 -29.67 -25.07
CA CYS A 304 27.84 -29.38 -24.02
C CYS A 304 26.77 -30.49 -23.92
N THR A 305 26.44 -30.93 -22.71
CA THR A 305 25.28 -31.81 -22.45
C THR A 305 24.43 -31.28 -21.29
N ASN A 306 23.09 -31.33 -21.44
CA ASN A 306 22.16 -30.89 -20.39
C ASN A 306 22.04 -31.97 -19.31
N THR A 307 22.10 -31.60 -18.03
CA THR A 307 21.99 -32.54 -16.89
C THR A 307 20.55 -32.72 -16.39
N GLY A 308 19.57 -32.10 -17.07
CA GLY A 308 18.13 -32.27 -16.79
C GLY A 308 17.58 -31.53 -15.57
N GLN A 309 18.42 -30.81 -14.83
CA GLN A 309 18.03 -30.05 -13.61
C GLN A 309 18.15 -28.52 -13.80
N GLY A 310 18.07 -28.02 -15.04
CA GLY A 310 18.34 -26.61 -15.35
C GLY A 310 19.83 -26.26 -15.36
N SER A 311 20.67 -27.25 -15.70
CA SER A 311 22.13 -27.18 -15.63
C SER A 311 22.75 -27.99 -16.77
N TYR A 312 24.05 -27.80 -16.99
CA TYR A 312 24.84 -28.38 -18.07
C TYR A 312 26.13 -29.00 -17.52
N THR A 313 26.80 -29.80 -18.36
CA THR A 313 28.19 -30.18 -18.17
C THR A 313 28.93 -30.17 -19.51
N CYS A 314 30.20 -29.76 -19.49
CA CYS A 314 31.04 -29.63 -20.65
C CYS A 314 32.07 -30.77 -20.70
N SER A 315 32.01 -31.61 -21.73
CA SER A 315 33.04 -32.58 -22.03
C SER A 315 34.20 -31.89 -22.73
N CYS A 316 35.22 -31.52 -21.98
CA CYS A 316 36.39 -30.80 -22.47
C CYS A 316 37.21 -31.62 -23.47
N ARG A 317 37.95 -30.89 -24.33
CA ARG A 317 39.00 -31.49 -25.15
C ARG A 317 40.24 -31.77 -24.27
N PRO A 318 41.08 -32.74 -24.64
CA PRO A 318 42.43 -32.85 -24.08
C PRO A 318 43.16 -31.49 -24.16
N GLY A 319 43.96 -31.15 -23.15
CA GLY A 319 44.60 -29.83 -22.97
C GLY A 319 43.71 -28.76 -22.30
N PHE A 320 42.43 -29.03 -22.02
CA PHE A 320 41.52 -28.05 -21.41
C PHE A 320 40.77 -28.57 -20.18
N THR A 321 40.57 -27.67 -19.21
CA THR A 321 39.90 -27.89 -17.93
C THR A 321 39.07 -26.67 -17.52
N GLY A 322 38.45 -26.69 -16.33
CA GLY A 322 37.48 -25.68 -15.89
C GLY A 322 36.03 -26.08 -16.15
N ALA A 323 35.07 -25.30 -15.67
CA ALA A 323 33.65 -25.66 -15.69
C ALA A 323 32.98 -25.50 -17.07
N SER A 324 33.58 -24.66 -17.92
CA SER A 324 33.23 -24.40 -19.31
C SER A 324 34.37 -24.76 -20.28
N CYS A 325 35.39 -25.50 -19.82
CA CYS A 325 36.62 -25.81 -20.57
C CYS A 325 37.43 -24.56 -20.97
N GLU A 326 37.37 -23.53 -20.13
CA GLU A 326 37.93 -22.19 -20.30
C GLU A 326 39.40 -22.06 -19.89
N ILE A 327 39.92 -23.03 -19.12
CA ILE A 327 41.30 -23.06 -18.62
C ILE A 327 42.11 -24.02 -19.49
N GLU A 328 43.24 -23.57 -19.99
CA GLU A 328 44.21 -24.41 -20.71
C GLU A 328 45.17 -25.06 -19.68
N VAL A 329 45.57 -26.31 -19.92
CA VAL A 329 46.28 -27.16 -18.96
C VAL A 329 47.79 -27.03 -19.16
N ASN A 330 48.42 -26.22 -18.31
CA ASN A 330 49.88 -26.07 -18.26
C ASN A 330 50.56 -27.39 -17.84
N GLU A 331 50.94 -28.23 -18.80
CA GLU A 331 51.58 -29.53 -18.54
C GLU A 331 53.03 -29.39 -18.06
N CYS A 332 53.58 -28.18 -18.07
CA CYS A 332 54.81 -27.85 -17.36
C CYS A 332 54.68 -27.75 -15.83
N SER A 333 53.46 -27.73 -15.24
CA SER A 333 53.26 -27.53 -13.78
C SER A 333 54.00 -28.54 -12.93
N ASP A 334 53.98 -29.81 -13.35
CA ASP A 334 54.54 -30.94 -12.61
C ASP A 334 56.05 -31.11 -12.86
N SER A 335 56.68 -30.12 -13.51
CA SER A 335 58.12 -30.07 -13.83
C SER A 335 58.61 -31.36 -14.52
N PRO A 336 58.06 -31.70 -15.71
CA PRO A 336 58.37 -32.95 -16.39
C PRO A 336 59.82 -33.02 -16.88
N CYS A 337 60.45 -31.89 -17.16
CA CYS A 337 61.84 -31.79 -17.58
C CYS A 337 62.81 -32.11 -16.43
N ARG A 338 63.83 -32.92 -16.71
CA ARG A 338 64.91 -33.31 -15.79
C ARG A 338 66.20 -32.54 -16.09
N ASN A 339 67.20 -32.73 -15.24
CA ASN A 339 68.57 -32.24 -15.42
C ASN A 339 68.70 -30.72 -15.72
N GLY A 340 67.74 -29.91 -15.23
CA GLY A 340 67.73 -28.45 -15.44
C GLY A 340 67.21 -28.00 -16.81
N GLY A 341 66.54 -28.87 -17.58
CA GLY A 341 65.88 -28.48 -18.84
C GLY A 341 64.74 -27.49 -18.63
N SER A 342 64.63 -26.49 -19.51
CA SER A 342 63.57 -25.48 -19.46
C SER A 342 62.32 -26.02 -20.14
N CYS A 343 61.21 -26.10 -19.41
CA CYS A 343 59.92 -26.52 -19.97
C CYS A 343 59.29 -25.39 -20.79
N THR A 344 58.63 -25.76 -21.89
CA THR A 344 57.75 -24.89 -22.69
C THR A 344 56.42 -25.59 -22.92
N ASP A 345 55.36 -24.83 -22.71
CA ASP A 345 53.96 -25.25 -22.69
C ASP A 345 53.34 -25.17 -24.10
N LEU A 346 52.52 -26.13 -24.50
CA LEU A 346 51.85 -26.20 -25.81
C LEU A 346 50.46 -26.86 -25.65
N GLU A 347 49.56 -26.67 -26.62
CA GLU A 347 48.19 -27.22 -26.53
C GLU A 347 48.20 -28.76 -26.41
N ASN A 348 47.88 -29.28 -25.21
CA ASN A 348 47.88 -30.71 -24.86
C ASN A 348 49.26 -31.40 -25.05
N THR A 349 50.37 -30.67 -24.96
CA THR A 349 51.70 -31.26 -24.83
C THR A 349 52.73 -30.27 -24.25
N TYR A 350 53.87 -30.77 -23.76
CA TYR A 350 55.00 -29.93 -23.38
C TYR A 350 56.23 -30.24 -24.24
N SER A 351 57.21 -29.34 -24.25
CA SER A 351 58.53 -29.57 -24.82
C SER A 351 59.63 -29.08 -23.88
N CYS A 352 60.68 -29.88 -23.70
CA CYS A 352 61.82 -29.56 -22.85
C CYS A 352 63.02 -29.09 -23.67
N MET A 353 63.49 -27.85 -23.42
CA MET A 353 64.77 -27.35 -23.95
C MET A 353 65.91 -27.83 -23.05
N CYS A 354 66.65 -28.84 -23.50
CA CYS A 354 67.70 -29.49 -22.71
C CYS A 354 69.02 -28.68 -22.66
N PRO A 355 69.75 -28.70 -21.53
CA PRO A 355 71.07 -28.08 -21.46
C PRO A 355 72.10 -28.83 -22.34
N PRO A 356 73.20 -28.19 -22.75
CA PRO A 356 74.25 -28.83 -23.55
C PRO A 356 74.76 -30.13 -22.90
N GLY A 357 74.70 -31.23 -23.65
CA GLY A 357 75.06 -32.58 -23.18
C GLY A 357 73.87 -33.44 -22.76
N PHE A 358 72.66 -32.89 -22.61
CA PHE A 358 71.44 -33.64 -22.27
C PHE A 358 70.48 -33.76 -23.46
N TYR A 359 69.77 -34.89 -23.52
CA TYR A 359 68.91 -35.31 -24.63
C TYR A 359 67.71 -36.12 -24.12
N GLY A 360 66.77 -36.46 -25.02
CA GLY A 360 65.51 -37.10 -24.68
C GLY A 360 64.36 -36.10 -24.59
N ASN A 361 63.12 -36.58 -24.48
CA ASN A 361 61.93 -35.70 -24.48
C ASN A 361 61.83 -34.88 -23.19
N ASN A 362 62.40 -35.40 -22.10
CA ASN A 362 62.39 -34.84 -20.77
C ASN A 362 63.82 -34.52 -20.28
N CYS A 363 64.80 -34.48 -21.19
CA CYS A 363 66.23 -34.28 -20.88
C CYS A 363 66.82 -35.36 -19.95
N GLU A 364 66.26 -36.56 -19.99
CA GLU A 364 66.59 -37.71 -19.16
C GLU A 364 67.91 -38.41 -19.54
N LEU A 365 68.38 -38.24 -20.77
CA LEU A 365 69.62 -38.84 -21.27
C LEU A 365 70.79 -37.86 -21.17
N SER A 366 71.99 -38.34 -20.82
CA SER A 366 73.24 -37.57 -20.88
C SER A 366 74.20 -38.20 -21.87
N ALA A 367 74.87 -37.37 -22.67
CA ALA A 367 75.97 -37.75 -23.55
C ALA A 367 77.36 -37.60 -22.90
N MET A 368 77.41 -37.16 -21.63
CA MET A 368 78.64 -37.08 -20.83
C MET A 368 78.50 -37.92 -19.55
N THR A 369 79.58 -38.57 -19.15
CA THR A 369 79.70 -39.44 -17.97
C THR A 369 80.83 -38.98 -17.07
N CYS A 370 80.98 -39.52 -15.86
CA CYS A 370 82.15 -39.21 -15.04
C CYS A 370 83.49 -39.71 -15.61
N ALA A 371 83.49 -40.58 -16.63
CA ALA A 371 84.71 -40.96 -17.35
C ALA A 371 85.26 -39.83 -18.24
N ASP A 372 84.39 -38.90 -18.68
CA ASP A 372 84.75 -37.78 -19.55
C ASP A 372 85.32 -36.57 -18.79
N GLY A 373 85.39 -36.65 -17.46
CA GLY A 373 85.96 -35.62 -16.57
C GLY A 373 85.26 -34.25 -16.59
N PRO A 374 83.91 -34.17 -16.52
CA PRO A 374 83.19 -32.89 -16.68
C PRO A 374 83.42 -31.86 -15.56
N CYS A 375 83.92 -32.29 -14.39
CA CYS A 375 84.09 -31.43 -13.22
C CYS A 375 85.45 -30.72 -13.22
N PHE A 376 85.45 -29.40 -13.41
CA PHE A 376 86.65 -28.58 -13.43
C PHE A 376 87.22 -28.33 -12.03
N ASN A 377 88.42 -27.72 -11.98
CA ASN A 377 89.08 -27.24 -10.76
C ASN A 377 89.31 -28.29 -9.65
N GLY A 378 89.27 -29.59 -10.00
CA GLY A 378 89.41 -30.69 -9.04
C GLY A 378 88.10 -31.12 -8.36
N GLY A 379 86.95 -30.72 -8.92
CA GLY A 379 85.64 -31.23 -8.50
C GLY A 379 85.53 -32.74 -8.64
N ARG A 380 84.94 -33.41 -7.64
CA ARG A 380 84.71 -34.86 -7.66
C ARG A 380 83.42 -35.15 -8.41
N CYS A 381 83.53 -35.82 -9.56
CA CYS A 381 82.38 -36.32 -10.28
C CYS A 381 81.76 -37.54 -9.56
N ALA A 382 80.44 -37.65 -9.60
CA ALA A 382 79.70 -38.87 -9.29
C ALA A 382 78.53 -39.03 -10.28
N ASP A 383 78.35 -40.25 -10.80
CA ASP A 383 77.26 -40.55 -11.74
C ASP A 383 75.90 -40.55 -11.01
N ASN A 384 74.86 -40.04 -11.68
CA ASN A 384 73.52 -39.91 -11.12
C ASN A 384 72.69 -41.18 -11.42
N PRO A 385 72.03 -41.83 -10.43
CA PRO A 385 71.28 -43.07 -10.65
C PRO A 385 70.12 -42.98 -11.66
N GLU A 386 69.57 -41.78 -11.88
CA GLU A 386 68.50 -41.53 -12.86
C GLU A 386 69.02 -41.17 -14.27
N GLY A 387 70.35 -41.11 -14.45
CA GLY A 387 71.01 -40.66 -15.67
C GLY A 387 71.74 -39.33 -15.49
N GLY A 388 72.89 -39.19 -16.16
CA GLY A 388 73.78 -38.02 -16.03
C GLY A 388 74.79 -38.12 -14.90
N TYR A 389 75.34 -36.97 -14.50
CA TYR A 389 76.38 -36.83 -13.47
C TYR A 389 76.10 -35.59 -12.61
N TYR A 390 76.76 -35.51 -11.46
CA TYR A 390 76.89 -34.26 -10.71
C TYR A 390 78.32 -34.06 -10.21
N CYS A 391 78.70 -32.79 -9.99
CA CYS A 391 80.02 -32.41 -9.52
C CYS A 391 79.99 -31.93 -8.06
N GLN A 392 80.70 -32.62 -7.18
CA GLN A 392 80.98 -32.14 -5.83
C GLN A 392 82.21 -31.21 -5.87
N CYS A 393 81.96 -29.90 -5.78
CA CYS A 393 83.01 -28.89 -5.90
C CYS A 393 83.91 -28.78 -4.66
N PRO A 394 85.20 -28.46 -4.85
CA PRO A 394 86.11 -28.18 -3.73
C PRO A 394 85.81 -26.80 -3.12
N MET A 395 86.27 -26.60 -1.87
CA MET A 395 86.13 -25.32 -1.17
C MET A 395 86.69 -24.17 -2.02
N GLY A 396 85.91 -23.09 -2.14
CA GLY A 396 86.25 -21.93 -2.98
C GLY A 396 85.81 -22.03 -4.45
N TYR A 397 85.09 -23.09 -4.86
CA TYR A 397 84.53 -23.23 -6.21
C TYR A 397 83.04 -23.61 -6.21
N ALA A 398 82.33 -23.16 -7.25
CA ALA A 398 80.89 -23.34 -7.46
C ALA A 398 80.56 -23.37 -8.97
N GLY A 399 79.28 -23.54 -9.30
CA GLY A 399 78.82 -23.79 -10.67
C GLY A 399 78.54 -25.28 -10.91
N PHE A 400 77.84 -25.61 -12.00
CA PHE A 400 77.38 -26.98 -12.29
C PHE A 400 78.56 -27.93 -12.49
N ASN A 401 79.63 -27.44 -13.10
CA ASN A 401 80.88 -28.16 -13.36
C ASN A 401 82.04 -27.60 -12.52
N CYS A 402 81.75 -26.94 -11.40
CA CYS A 402 82.74 -26.28 -10.54
C CYS A 402 83.60 -25.23 -11.24
N GLU A 403 83.07 -24.64 -12.32
CA GLU A 403 83.79 -23.78 -13.25
C GLU A 403 84.04 -22.36 -12.71
N LYS A 404 83.32 -21.95 -11.66
CA LYS A 404 83.38 -20.60 -11.07
C LYS A 404 84.14 -20.63 -9.75
N LYS A 405 85.00 -19.65 -9.52
CA LYS A 405 85.53 -19.38 -8.17
C LYS A 405 84.42 -18.72 -7.33
N ILE A 406 84.33 -19.06 -6.05
CA ILE A 406 83.46 -18.38 -5.08
C ILE A 406 84.03 -16.99 -4.77
N ASP A 407 83.13 -16.01 -4.76
CA ASP A 407 83.29 -14.65 -4.26
C ASP A 407 82.30 -14.49 -3.08
N HIS A 408 82.82 -14.22 -1.88
CA HIS A 408 82.01 -14.19 -0.66
C HIS A 408 81.17 -12.91 -0.54
N CYS A 409 81.45 -11.88 -1.35
CA CYS A 409 80.66 -10.66 -1.46
C CYS A 409 79.56 -10.73 -2.52
N SER A 410 79.57 -11.72 -3.42
CA SER A 410 78.57 -11.87 -4.50
C SER A 410 77.12 -12.02 -4.01
N SER A 411 76.92 -12.44 -2.76
CA SER A 411 75.62 -12.52 -2.08
C SER A 411 75.20 -11.22 -1.37
N ASN A 412 76.02 -10.15 -1.42
CA ASN A 412 75.85 -8.88 -0.70
C ASN A 412 75.58 -9.05 0.81
N PRO A 413 76.50 -9.69 1.58
CA PRO A 413 76.28 -10.00 3.00
C PRO A 413 76.40 -8.81 3.97
N CYS A 414 76.61 -7.58 3.46
CA CYS A 414 76.80 -6.38 4.26
C CYS A 414 75.55 -5.47 4.16
N SER A 415 75.04 -5.04 5.32
CA SER A 415 73.82 -4.23 5.43
C SER A 415 74.10 -2.73 5.39
N ASN A 416 73.03 -1.93 5.31
CA ASN A 416 73.05 -0.47 5.52
C ASN A 416 74.05 0.32 4.64
N GLY A 417 74.38 -0.20 3.45
CA GLY A 417 75.30 0.44 2.50
C GLY A 417 76.80 0.23 2.82
N ALA A 418 77.14 -0.67 3.75
CA ALA A 418 78.51 -1.01 4.08
C ALA A 418 79.25 -1.67 2.91
N GLN A 419 80.53 -1.35 2.76
CA GLN A 419 81.36 -1.90 1.68
C GLN A 419 81.82 -3.32 2.04
N CYS A 420 81.49 -4.30 1.18
CA CYS A 420 82.00 -5.66 1.29
C CYS A 420 83.39 -5.79 0.66
N LEU A 421 84.30 -6.49 1.34
CA LEU A 421 85.63 -6.85 0.86
C LEU A 421 85.78 -8.38 0.87
N ASP A 422 85.95 -9.00 -0.30
CA ASP A 422 86.24 -10.44 -0.41
C ASP A 422 87.67 -10.72 0.07
N LEU A 423 87.80 -11.72 0.93
CA LEU A 423 89.06 -12.20 1.50
C LEU A 423 89.21 -13.69 1.15
N ALA A 424 90.44 -14.20 1.17
CA ALA A 424 90.78 -15.50 0.57
C ALA A 424 89.91 -16.71 1.02
N ASN A 425 89.28 -16.66 2.20
CA ASN A 425 88.29 -17.65 2.69
C ASN A 425 87.16 -16.98 3.52
N SER A 426 86.88 -15.69 3.35
CA SER A 426 85.89 -14.95 4.15
C SER A 426 85.50 -13.61 3.48
N TYR A 427 84.66 -12.81 4.12
CA TYR A 427 84.43 -11.42 3.77
C TYR A 427 84.65 -10.50 4.98
N LEU A 428 84.77 -9.20 4.73
CA LEU A 428 84.74 -8.14 5.75
C LEU A 428 83.78 -7.03 5.30
N CYS A 429 82.87 -6.62 6.18
CA CYS A 429 82.02 -5.45 5.99
C CYS A 429 82.66 -4.22 6.63
N GLN A 430 82.88 -3.16 5.86
CA GLN A 430 83.33 -1.86 6.36
C GLN A 430 82.12 -0.94 6.57
N CYS A 431 81.77 -0.71 7.83
CA CYS A 431 80.55 0.00 8.21
C CYS A 431 80.64 1.52 7.96
N PRO A 432 79.55 2.16 7.50
CA PRO A 432 79.42 3.61 7.48
C PRO A 432 79.18 4.15 8.90
N GLU A 433 79.38 5.46 9.09
CA GLU A 433 79.12 6.12 10.38
C GLU A 433 77.65 5.94 10.83
N GLY A 434 77.44 5.81 12.14
CA GLY A 434 76.16 5.45 12.74
C GLY A 434 75.89 3.94 12.84
N PHE A 435 76.68 3.08 12.16
CA PHE A 435 76.45 1.63 12.14
C PHE A 435 77.62 0.80 12.71
N THR A 436 77.27 -0.37 13.26
CA THR A 436 78.19 -1.33 13.87
C THR A 436 77.67 -2.77 13.70
N GLY A 437 78.42 -3.77 14.18
CA GLY A 437 78.15 -5.19 13.99
C GLY A 437 78.93 -5.80 12.83
N ALA A 438 79.02 -7.13 12.79
CA ALA A 438 79.84 -7.85 11.80
C ALA A 438 79.29 -7.74 10.36
N GLN A 439 78.00 -7.46 10.21
CA GLN A 439 77.35 -7.18 8.93
C GLN A 439 76.89 -5.72 8.81
N CYS A 440 77.36 -4.84 9.72
CA CYS A 440 76.98 -3.43 9.81
C CYS A 440 75.46 -3.22 10.00
N ASP A 441 74.85 -4.15 10.72
CA ASP A 441 73.41 -4.36 10.90
C ASP A 441 72.79 -3.58 12.07
N ALA A 442 73.60 -3.14 13.05
CA ALA A 442 73.12 -2.42 14.23
C ALA A 442 73.37 -0.90 14.14
N ASN A 443 72.39 -0.09 14.51
CA ASN A 443 72.55 1.36 14.72
C ASN A 443 73.29 1.63 16.05
N ILE A 444 74.01 2.75 16.12
CA ILE A 444 74.64 3.25 17.35
C ILE A 444 73.63 4.13 18.09
N ASP A 445 73.26 3.74 19.32
CA ASP A 445 72.35 4.53 20.17
C ASP A 445 73.06 5.77 20.74
N GLU A 446 72.80 6.95 20.17
CA GLU A 446 73.37 8.21 20.67
C GLU A 446 72.54 8.84 21.80
N CYS A 447 71.34 8.32 22.08
CA CYS A 447 70.56 8.67 23.26
C CYS A 447 71.10 8.05 24.56
N SER A 448 71.91 6.99 24.46
CA SER A 448 72.63 6.35 25.58
C SER A 448 73.48 7.31 26.42
N ALA A 449 73.91 8.44 25.85
CA ALA A 449 74.65 9.51 26.53
C ALA A 449 73.76 10.55 27.26
N TYR A 450 72.42 10.34 27.29
CA TYR A 450 71.41 11.24 27.86
C TYR A 450 71.54 12.73 27.45
N PRO A 451 71.58 13.05 26.14
CA PRO A 451 71.88 14.41 25.67
C PRO A 451 70.77 15.44 25.92
N CYS A 452 69.53 15.02 26.17
CA CYS A 452 68.37 15.90 26.31
C CYS A 452 68.19 16.39 27.76
N GLN A 453 68.15 17.71 27.95
CA GLN A 453 68.10 18.34 29.27
C GLN A 453 66.67 18.71 29.70
N ASN A 454 66.50 19.15 30.95
CA ASN A 454 65.24 19.65 31.52
C ASN A 454 64.03 18.70 31.42
N GLY A 455 64.28 17.39 31.30
CA GLY A 455 63.23 16.37 31.14
C GLY A 455 62.73 16.17 29.70
N GLY A 456 63.46 16.67 28.69
CA GLY A 456 63.20 16.36 27.29
C GLY A 456 63.44 14.89 26.95
N THR A 457 62.56 14.32 26.13
CA THR A 457 62.66 12.92 25.68
C THR A 457 63.65 12.82 24.52
N CYS A 458 64.64 11.94 24.63
CA CYS A 458 65.56 11.62 23.54
C CYS A 458 64.94 10.61 22.58
N GLN A 459 65.10 10.83 21.29
CA GLN A 459 64.81 9.88 20.22
C GLN A 459 66.08 9.64 19.41
N ASP A 460 66.45 8.37 19.28
CA ASP A 460 67.64 7.92 18.55
C ASP A 460 67.48 8.11 17.03
N GLY A 461 68.60 8.11 16.31
CA GLY A 461 68.64 8.30 14.86
C GLY A 461 69.93 7.75 14.26
N ILE A 462 70.12 7.90 12.96
CA ILE A 462 71.33 7.43 12.27
C ILE A 462 72.39 8.53 12.35
N ASN A 463 73.44 8.32 13.14
CA ASN A 463 74.54 9.29 13.35
C ASN A 463 74.03 10.65 13.89
N GLY A 464 73.00 10.64 14.73
CA GLY A 464 72.47 11.81 15.43
C GLY A 464 71.08 11.64 16.06
N TYR A 465 70.97 12.01 17.33
CA TYR A 465 69.71 12.07 18.10
C TYR A 465 68.87 13.34 17.87
N THR A 466 67.58 13.26 18.24
CA THR A 466 66.62 14.39 18.34
C THR A 466 66.02 14.46 19.75
N CYS A 467 65.86 15.66 20.31
CA CYS A 467 65.18 15.86 21.60
C CYS A 467 63.78 16.47 21.44
N THR A 468 62.77 15.86 22.04
CA THR A 468 61.43 16.44 22.21
C THR A 468 61.35 17.21 23.52
N CYS A 469 61.14 18.53 23.47
CA CYS A 469 61.22 19.40 24.63
C CYS A 469 59.87 19.58 25.36
N PRO A 470 59.87 19.62 26.71
CA PRO A 470 58.66 19.85 27.48
C PRO A 470 58.21 21.32 27.40
N PRO A 471 56.91 21.61 27.62
CA PRO A 471 56.35 22.96 27.49
C PRO A 471 57.13 24.00 28.30
N GLY A 472 57.59 25.05 27.62
CA GLY A 472 58.40 26.11 28.21
C GLY A 472 59.91 25.99 27.94
N TYR A 473 60.38 24.92 27.28
CA TYR A 473 61.78 24.76 26.85
C TYR A 473 61.92 24.49 25.35
N VAL A 474 63.03 24.95 24.77
CA VAL A 474 63.40 24.87 23.34
C VAL A 474 64.92 24.72 23.16
N GLY A 475 65.36 24.52 21.91
CA GLY A 475 66.75 24.26 21.50
C GLY A 475 67.06 22.77 21.33
N LYS A 476 68.12 22.41 20.58
CA LYS A 476 68.42 21.00 20.20
C LYS A 476 68.45 20.03 21.38
N ASN A 477 68.88 20.50 22.56
CA ASN A 477 69.01 19.71 23.79
C ASN A 477 68.03 20.18 24.89
N CYS A 478 67.00 20.95 24.54
CA CYS A 478 65.97 21.49 25.45
C CYS A 478 66.51 22.36 26.60
N SER A 479 67.66 23.01 26.38
CA SER A 479 68.40 23.75 27.40
C SER A 479 67.93 25.19 27.63
N THR A 480 67.14 25.77 26.72
CA THR A 480 66.75 27.20 26.76
C THR A 480 65.25 27.41 27.00
N PRO A 481 64.82 28.35 27.87
CA PRO A 481 63.40 28.60 28.14
C PRO A 481 62.73 29.52 27.10
N VAL A 482 61.43 29.33 26.89
CA VAL A 482 60.57 30.07 25.94
C VAL A 482 60.21 31.48 26.44
N SER A 483 60.09 32.46 25.53
CA SER A 483 59.79 33.86 25.85
C SER A 483 58.29 34.12 26.06
N LYS A 484 57.93 35.00 27.00
CA LYS A 484 56.51 35.32 27.30
C LYS A 484 55.93 36.38 26.36
N CYS A 485 56.76 37.06 25.57
CA CYS A 485 56.29 37.97 24.51
C CYS A 485 56.11 37.30 23.14
N GLU A 486 56.55 36.04 22.98
CA GLU A 486 56.62 35.32 21.70
C GLU A 486 55.26 35.16 21.00
N HIS A 487 54.17 35.16 21.78
CA HIS A 487 52.78 35.06 21.30
C HIS A 487 52.07 36.42 21.18
N ASN A 488 52.82 37.54 21.19
CA ASN A 488 52.32 38.92 21.03
C ASN A 488 51.05 39.27 21.85
N PRO A 489 51.10 39.20 23.20
CA PRO A 489 49.92 39.39 24.05
C PRO A 489 49.40 40.84 24.14
N CYS A 490 49.95 41.79 23.38
CA CYS A 490 49.62 43.22 23.45
C CYS A 490 48.84 43.68 22.21
N HIS A 491 47.80 44.48 22.39
CA HIS A 491 46.90 44.92 21.31
C HIS A 491 47.13 46.39 20.91
N ASN A 492 46.45 46.83 19.84
CA ASN A 492 46.41 48.23 19.40
C ASN A 492 47.81 48.89 19.20
N GLY A 493 48.76 48.13 18.64
CA GLY A 493 50.12 48.60 18.37
C GLY A 493 51.03 48.71 19.60
N ALA A 494 50.59 48.27 20.77
CA ALA A 494 51.38 48.30 21.99
C ALA A 494 52.58 47.34 21.95
N THR A 495 53.73 47.79 22.47
CA THR A 495 54.96 46.98 22.48
C THR A 495 55.00 46.06 23.69
N CYS A 496 55.34 44.77 23.49
CA CYS A 496 55.52 43.81 24.57
C CYS A 496 56.94 43.90 25.17
N HIS A 497 57.03 43.98 26.49
CA HIS A 497 58.30 43.88 27.22
C HIS A 497 58.21 42.81 28.30
N GLU A 498 59.13 41.85 28.30
CA GLU A 498 59.24 40.87 29.38
C GLU A 498 59.99 41.47 30.57
N ARG A 499 59.35 41.50 31.75
CA ARG A 499 59.94 42.01 32.99
C ARG A 499 59.81 40.99 34.13
N SER A 500 60.96 40.47 34.54
CA SER A 500 61.15 39.46 35.61
C SER A 500 60.42 38.13 35.37
N ARG A 501 59.11 38.06 35.62
CA ARG A 501 58.29 36.85 35.44
C ARG A 501 56.95 37.09 34.72
N ARG A 502 56.67 38.32 34.26
CA ARG A 502 55.45 38.70 33.54
C ARG A 502 55.81 39.53 32.30
N TYR A 503 54.93 39.51 31.29
CA TYR A 503 54.96 40.53 30.24
C TYR A 503 54.31 41.83 30.75
N VAL A 504 54.66 42.96 30.13
CA VAL A 504 54.04 44.27 30.31
C VAL A 504 53.89 44.91 28.94
N CYS A 505 52.69 45.42 28.63
CA CYS A 505 52.41 46.11 27.37
C CYS A 505 52.60 47.62 27.53
N ALA A 506 53.38 48.23 26.63
CA ALA A 506 53.55 49.68 26.54
C ALA A 506 52.51 50.26 25.56
N CYS A 507 51.46 50.90 26.08
CA CYS A 507 50.32 51.37 25.28
C CYS A 507 50.63 52.64 24.49
N VAL A 508 50.04 52.73 23.30
CA VAL A 508 50.02 53.95 22.46
C VAL A 508 49.10 55.00 23.13
N PRO A 509 49.41 56.32 23.06
CA PRO A 509 48.54 57.35 23.58
C PRO A 509 47.09 57.24 23.07
N GLY A 510 46.13 57.51 23.94
CA GLY A 510 44.70 57.28 23.67
C GLY A 510 44.22 55.85 23.99
N TYR A 511 45.11 54.91 24.32
CA TYR A 511 44.74 53.52 24.68
C TYR A 511 45.15 53.12 26.11
N GLY A 512 44.44 52.15 26.68
CA GLY A 512 44.67 51.63 28.03
C GLY A 512 44.13 50.23 28.27
N GLY A 513 44.30 49.72 29.50
CA GLY A 513 44.04 48.32 29.87
C GLY A 513 45.32 47.47 29.95
N LEU A 514 45.25 46.29 30.57
CA LEU A 514 46.41 45.43 30.83
C LEU A 514 47.19 45.08 29.55
N ASN A 515 46.44 44.88 28.46
CA ASN A 515 46.96 44.52 27.14
C ASN A 515 46.68 45.63 26.12
N CYS A 516 46.47 46.87 26.59
CA CYS A 516 46.19 48.08 25.81
C CYS A 516 44.92 48.00 24.93
N GLN A 517 43.94 47.20 25.32
CA GLN A 517 42.77 46.88 24.49
C GLN A 517 41.69 47.98 24.38
N PHE A 518 41.66 48.97 25.28
CA PHE A 518 40.58 49.96 25.37
C PHE A 518 41.01 51.34 24.88
N LEU A 519 40.07 52.13 24.37
CA LEU A 519 40.27 53.52 23.91
C LEU A 519 39.77 54.49 24.99
N LEU A 520 40.49 55.60 25.21
CA LEU A 520 40.22 56.60 26.25
C LEU A 520 39.59 57.87 25.65
N PRO A 521 38.48 58.40 26.21
CA PRO A 521 37.77 59.55 25.64
C PRO A 521 38.42 60.90 26.00
N GLU A 522 38.31 61.88 25.08
CA GLU A 522 38.84 63.24 25.24
C GLU A 522 37.79 64.26 25.74
N HIS A 523 38.26 65.35 26.36
CA HIS A 523 37.42 66.48 26.81
C HIS A 523 37.57 67.71 25.89
N PRO A 524 36.48 68.19 25.25
CA PRO A 524 36.49 69.46 24.52
C PRO A 524 36.41 70.67 25.46
N LYS A 525 37.02 71.81 25.06
CA LYS A 525 36.79 73.14 25.65
C LYS A 525 36.08 74.05 24.65
N GLY A 526 34.88 74.50 24.96
CA GLY A 526 34.09 75.47 24.19
C GLY A 526 32.83 75.85 24.96
N GLN A 527 32.46 77.14 24.99
CA GLN A 527 31.55 77.68 26.02
C GLN A 527 30.16 78.08 25.49
N LEU A 528 29.14 77.54 26.17
CA LEU A 528 27.75 78.01 26.37
C LEU A 528 27.17 79.11 25.45
N VAL A 529 26.04 78.78 24.81
CA VAL A 529 24.85 79.66 24.71
C VAL A 529 23.61 78.81 25.06
N ILE A 530 22.56 79.45 25.59
CA ILE A 530 21.32 78.86 26.13
C ILE A 530 20.13 79.51 25.41
N ASP A 531 19.06 78.77 25.04
CA ASP A 531 17.70 78.94 25.60
C ASP A 531 16.61 78.00 24.99
N SER A 532 15.55 77.77 25.79
CA SER A 532 14.14 77.51 25.45
C SER A 532 13.70 76.29 24.61
N SER A 533 12.89 75.42 25.26
CA SER A 533 11.75 74.62 24.72
C SER A 533 12.00 73.55 23.63
N ASP A 534 11.25 72.44 23.52
CA ASP A 534 10.10 71.93 24.32
C ASP A 534 10.21 70.39 24.49
N ASN A 535 9.27 69.75 25.20
CA ASN A 535 9.37 68.40 25.74
C ASN A 535 8.16 67.51 25.36
N ARG A 536 8.37 66.40 24.61
CA ARG A 536 7.53 65.15 24.67
C ARG A 536 7.96 63.97 23.76
N TYR A 537 8.02 62.77 24.37
CA TYR A 537 7.59 61.42 23.92
C TYR A 537 7.37 61.06 22.43
N MET A 538 7.91 59.91 22.00
CA MET A 538 7.15 58.63 21.89
C MET A 538 8.05 57.39 21.62
N GLU A 539 7.51 56.16 21.77
CA GLU A 539 8.23 54.87 21.69
C GLU A 539 7.91 54.00 20.45
N GLY A 540 8.77 53.00 20.18
CA GLY A 540 8.49 51.77 19.40
C GLY A 540 9.73 51.23 18.64
N GLN A 541 9.83 49.98 18.15
CA GLN A 541 9.24 48.65 18.48
C GLN A 541 10.00 47.58 17.61
N GLU A 542 9.67 46.26 17.70
CA GLU A 542 10.05 45.14 16.76
C GLU A 542 11.48 44.52 16.84
N SER A 543 11.85 43.37 16.24
CA SER A 543 11.22 42.04 15.91
C SER A 543 12.36 41.07 15.41
N GLY A 544 12.25 39.73 15.22
CA GLY A 544 11.30 38.69 15.67
C GLY A 544 10.59 37.88 14.55
N GLY A 545 10.93 36.62 14.19
CA GLY A 545 12.07 35.72 14.49
C GLY A 545 11.80 34.20 14.23
N PHE A 546 12.82 33.42 13.80
CA PHE A 546 12.82 31.94 13.54
C PHE A 546 11.91 31.43 12.37
N PRO A 547 11.95 30.14 11.90
CA PRO A 547 12.78 28.96 12.28
C PRO A 547 13.50 28.23 11.10
N GLY A 548 14.20 27.09 11.34
CA GLY A 548 14.57 26.12 10.29
C GLY A 548 15.72 25.14 10.60
N ARG A 549 15.63 23.87 10.15
CA ARG A 549 16.66 22.80 10.22
C ARG A 549 16.92 22.20 8.83
N GLN A 550 18.17 21.94 8.45
CA GLN A 550 18.64 20.65 7.87
C GLN A 550 20.14 20.68 7.46
N ARG A 551 20.79 19.51 7.42
CA ARG A 551 22.05 19.21 6.71
C ARG A 551 22.04 17.75 6.28
N VAL A 552 22.28 17.46 5.00
CA VAL A 552 22.29 16.09 4.43
C VAL A 552 23.34 15.98 3.32
N LEU A 553 24.26 15.02 3.49
CA LEU A 553 25.08 14.24 2.53
C LEU A 553 25.79 14.86 1.30
N GLY A 554 27.05 14.41 1.13
CA GLY A 554 27.63 13.97 -0.15
C GLY A 554 28.96 14.62 -0.54
N SER A 555 29.96 13.93 -1.14
CA SER A 555 30.20 12.48 -1.31
C SER A 555 31.67 12.24 -1.73
N PHE A 556 32.18 11.01 -1.50
CA PHE A 556 33.10 10.18 -2.31
C PHE A 556 34.28 9.49 -1.58
N TRP A 557 34.18 8.15 -1.51
CA TRP A 557 35.22 7.08 -1.73
C TRP A 557 36.60 7.16 -1.04
N CYS A 558 37.33 6.09 -0.70
CA CYS A 558 37.14 4.62 -0.49
C CYS A 558 38.50 4.09 0.09
N CYS A 559 38.81 2.82 0.39
CA CYS A 559 38.19 1.48 0.27
C CYS A 559 38.80 0.49 1.30
N PHE A 560 38.42 -0.80 1.24
CA PHE A 560 39.00 -1.97 1.97
C PHE A 560 38.89 -1.99 3.52
N SER A 561 38.84 -3.13 4.22
CA SER A 561 38.22 -4.44 3.93
C SER A 561 38.26 -5.32 5.19
N SER A 562 37.16 -5.97 5.58
CA SER A 562 37.11 -6.85 6.74
C SER A 562 37.06 -8.33 6.34
N TRP A 563 38.00 -9.14 6.84
CA TRP A 563 38.00 -10.60 6.74
C TRP A 563 38.47 -11.24 8.05
N ALA A 564 38.08 -12.51 8.24
CA ALA A 564 38.64 -13.51 9.15
C ALA A 564 38.44 -13.41 10.69
N VAL A 565 37.54 -14.29 11.17
CA VAL A 565 37.72 -15.25 12.29
C VAL A 565 37.81 -14.74 13.75
N PRO A 566 36.97 -15.30 14.67
CA PRO A 566 37.17 -15.16 16.11
C PRO A 566 38.11 -16.24 16.68
N CYS A 567 38.97 -15.86 17.63
CA CYS A 567 39.67 -16.80 18.51
C CYS A 567 39.04 -16.80 19.91
N TRP A 568 39.15 -17.94 20.61
CA TRP A 568 38.69 -18.09 21.99
C TRP A 568 39.48 -17.19 22.95
N TRP A 569 38.95 -17.01 24.17
CA TRP A 569 39.71 -17.37 25.37
C TRP A 569 38.75 -17.83 26.48
N SER A 570 39.13 -18.89 27.18
CA SER A 570 38.44 -19.41 28.36
C SER A 570 39.16 -18.94 29.61
N THR A 571 38.42 -18.42 30.58
CA THR A 571 38.92 -18.14 31.92
C THR A 571 38.08 -18.88 32.94
N SER A 572 38.73 -19.75 33.71
CA SER A 572 38.15 -20.53 34.81
C SER A 572 37.64 -19.63 35.95
N GLY A 573 36.46 -19.96 36.48
CA GLY A 573 35.88 -19.38 37.69
C GLY A 573 34.66 -20.20 38.12
#